data_AF-D6XT66-F1
#
_entry.id   AF-D6XT66-F1
#
_cell.length_a   1.000
_cell.length_b   1.000
_cell.length_c   1.000
_cell.angle_alpha   90.00
_cell.angle_beta   90.00
_cell.angle_gamma   90.00
#
_symmetry.space_group_name_H-M   'P 1'
#
loop_
_entity.id
_entity.type
_entity.pdbx_description
1 polymer ?
#
loop_
_entity_poly.entity_id
_entity_poly.type
_entity_poly.pdbx_seq_one_letter_code
_entity_poly.pdbx_strand_id
1 'polypeptide(L)'
;MNKGKWTNRITGLLLLLLALTVTACETESGENWSANVDQEEYNEDDLETLISTNEKLVDRLEEKMDENRTLRAEFEELEAENTELKEDLLTYRQQTLETEQYVNRLLETRIEIDDTVRAFFMAMHERNLAELDQMTSDRITVDGERELLVVTGQGAEETDRSFHFLQVDTFISMRQINMDYDRNDDYFHVVYGLYNLEEEAFNRTAAVQIEFILDDGNWIVDTITYQ
;
A
#
# COMPACT_ATOMS: atom_id res chain seq x y z
N MET A 1 -14.49 25.70 5.85
CA MET A 1 -14.59 26.92 5.02
C MET A 1 -13.22 27.60 4.94
N ASN A 2 -12.49 27.44 3.83
CA ASN A 2 -11.36 28.33 3.47
C ASN A 2 -10.94 28.11 2.00
N LYS A 3 -11.84 28.39 1.05
CA LYS A 3 -11.60 28.22 -0.42
C LYS A 3 -11.32 29.54 -1.16
N GLY A 4 -10.92 30.60 -0.46
CA GLY A 4 -10.87 31.96 -1.02
C GLY A 4 -9.49 32.56 -1.31
N LYS A 5 -8.37 31.86 -1.07
CA LYS A 5 -7.01 32.48 -1.13
C LYS A 5 -6.09 31.99 -2.25
N TRP A 6 -6.47 30.95 -3.00
CA TRP A 6 -5.59 30.37 -4.03
C TRP A 6 -5.77 30.95 -5.44
N THR A 7 -6.94 31.52 -5.76
CA THR A 7 -7.22 32.05 -7.10
C THR A 7 -6.53 33.39 -7.38
N ASN A 8 -6.19 34.18 -6.35
CA ASN A 8 -5.51 35.48 -6.52
C ASN A 8 -4.00 35.38 -6.74
N ARG A 9 -3.37 34.22 -6.53
CA ARG A 9 -1.93 34.05 -6.77
C ARG A 9 -1.62 33.58 -8.19
N ILE A 10 -2.56 32.89 -8.84
CA ILE A 10 -2.39 32.35 -10.20
C ILE A 10 -2.64 33.46 -11.25
N THR A 11 -3.60 34.35 -11.00
CA THR A 11 -3.86 35.51 -11.89
C THR A 11 -2.73 36.54 -11.91
N GLY A 12 -2.00 36.70 -10.80
CA GLY A 12 -0.85 37.62 -10.75
C GLY A 12 0.37 37.13 -11.55
N LEU A 13 0.59 35.81 -11.60
CA LEU A 13 1.75 35.23 -12.28
C LEU A 13 1.56 35.15 -13.80
N LEU A 14 0.32 34.99 -14.26
CA LEU A 14 -0.05 34.97 -15.68
C LEU A 14 0.00 36.37 -16.32
N LEU A 15 -0.23 37.43 -15.53
CA LEU A 15 -0.15 38.82 -15.98
C LEU A 15 1.31 39.31 -16.11
N LEU A 16 2.24 38.74 -15.33
CA LEU A 16 3.67 39.05 -15.39
C LEU A 16 4.37 38.38 -16.58
N LEU A 17 3.89 37.20 -17.01
CA LEU A 17 4.40 36.46 -18.17
C LEU A 17 3.98 37.09 -19.51
N LEU A 18 2.81 37.75 -19.55
CA LEU A 18 2.34 38.46 -20.73
C LEU A 18 3.11 39.78 -20.95
N ALA A 19 3.56 40.44 -19.89
CA ALA A 19 4.34 41.68 -19.96
C ALA A 19 5.77 41.48 -20.51
N LEU A 20 6.32 40.26 -20.45
CA LEU A 20 7.66 39.94 -20.98
C LEU A 20 7.70 39.70 -22.50
N THR A 21 6.54 39.64 -23.18
CA THR A 21 6.48 39.36 -24.63
C THR A 21 6.39 40.60 -25.51
N VAL A 22 6.29 41.81 -24.93
CA VAL A 22 6.07 43.06 -25.69
C VAL A 22 7.32 43.94 -25.79
N THR A 23 8.44 43.61 -25.13
CA THR A 23 9.69 44.41 -25.19
C THR A 23 10.71 43.93 -26.22
N ALA A 24 10.34 43.04 -27.15
CA ALA A 24 11.20 42.61 -28.26
C ALA A 24 10.66 43.10 -29.61
N CYS A 25 10.33 44.39 -29.70
CA CYS A 25 10.12 45.06 -30.98
C CYS A 25 10.31 46.56 -30.80
N GLU A 26 11.55 46.98 -30.55
CA GLU A 26 11.96 48.37 -30.77
C GLU A 26 13.01 48.39 -31.88
N THR A 27 12.49 48.73 -33.06
CA THR A 27 13.18 49.19 -34.25
C THR A 27 13.91 50.50 -33.97
N GLU A 28 15.22 50.56 -34.23
CA GLU A 28 15.89 51.64 -34.97
C GLU A 28 17.41 51.45 -35.00
N SER A 29 17.93 51.06 -36.16
CA SER A 29 19.16 51.67 -36.70
C SER A 29 19.14 51.53 -38.21
N GLY A 30 18.64 52.56 -38.88
CA GLY A 30 18.79 52.72 -40.30
C GLY A 30 20.27 52.89 -40.64
N GLU A 31 20.89 51.82 -41.12
CA GLU A 31 22.09 51.92 -41.93
C GLU A 31 21.66 51.92 -43.40
N ASN A 32 21.78 53.11 -43.97
CA ASN A 32 21.67 53.40 -45.38
C ASN A 32 22.72 52.61 -46.17
N TRP A 33 22.42 51.36 -46.53
CA TRP A 33 23.11 50.68 -47.62
C TRP A 33 22.56 51.21 -48.93
N SER A 34 23.14 52.34 -49.36
CA SER A 34 23.20 52.72 -50.76
C SER A 34 23.82 51.55 -51.52
N ALA A 35 22.97 50.72 -52.14
CA ALA A 35 23.38 49.79 -53.17
C ALA A 35 23.93 50.61 -54.36
N ASN A 36 25.20 50.98 -54.27
CA ASN A 36 26.02 51.05 -55.47
C ASN A 36 26.03 49.62 -56.01
N VAL A 37 25.14 49.37 -56.97
CA VAL A 37 25.33 48.27 -57.92
C VAL A 37 26.48 48.72 -58.82
N ASP A 38 27.69 48.70 -58.26
CA ASP A 38 28.88 48.58 -59.08
C ASP A 38 28.77 47.21 -59.73
N GLN A 39 28.80 47.24 -61.05
CA GLN A 39 28.80 46.08 -61.93
C GLN A 39 30.18 45.41 -61.77
N GLU A 40 30.42 44.80 -60.61
CA GLU A 40 31.57 43.93 -60.39
C GLU A 40 31.31 42.65 -61.18
N GLU A 41 32.13 42.48 -62.20
CA GLU A 41 32.33 41.23 -62.92
C GLU A 41 32.53 40.13 -61.88
N TYR A 42 31.56 39.22 -61.75
CA TYR A 42 31.68 38.04 -60.89
C TYR A 42 32.94 37.28 -61.33
N ASN A 43 34.04 37.43 -60.57
CA ASN A 43 35.22 36.60 -60.73
C ASN A 43 34.81 35.17 -60.37
N GLU A 44 35.15 34.22 -61.23
CA GLU A 44 34.90 32.78 -61.07
C GLU A 44 35.32 32.27 -59.67
N ASP A 45 36.40 32.83 -59.11
CA ASP A 45 36.95 32.49 -57.79
C ASP A 45 36.04 32.87 -56.59
N ASP A 46 35.30 33.98 -56.66
CA ASP A 46 34.35 34.38 -55.61
C ASP A 46 33.07 33.53 -55.66
N LEU A 47 32.68 33.13 -56.87
CA LEU A 47 31.56 32.23 -57.10
C LEU A 47 31.88 30.81 -56.61
N GLU A 48 33.11 30.33 -56.81
CA GLU A 48 33.60 29.05 -56.31
C GLU A 48 33.72 29.04 -54.76
N THR A 49 34.16 30.17 -54.17
CA THR A 49 34.20 30.32 -52.71
C THR A 49 32.80 30.32 -52.08
N LEU A 50 31.83 30.98 -52.71
CA LEU A 50 30.42 30.95 -52.29
C LEU A 50 29.78 29.57 -52.44
N ILE A 51 30.10 28.82 -53.51
CA ILE A 51 29.64 27.44 -53.71
C ILE A 51 30.21 26.53 -52.61
N SER A 52 31.53 26.58 -52.36
CA SER A 52 32.16 25.78 -51.30
C SER A 52 31.63 26.11 -49.90
N THR A 53 31.29 27.38 -49.66
CA THR A 53 30.72 27.79 -48.37
C THR A 53 29.29 27.31 -48.21
N ASN A 54 28.48 27.34 -49.28
CA ASN A 54 27.14 26.77 -49.27
C ASN A 54 27.15 25.24 -49.09
N GLU A 55 28.04 24.52 -49.77
CA GLU A 55 28.19 23.07 -49.58
C GLU A 55 28.53 22.73 -48.13
N LYS A 56 29.50 23.42 -47.52
CA LYS A 56 29.83 23.23 -46.09
C LYS A 56 28.68 23.58 -45.14
N LEU A 57 27.84 24.55 -45.50
CA LEU A 57 26.66 24.90 -44.72
C LEU A 57 25.56 23.85 -44.84
N VAL A 58 25.39 23.25 -46.03
CA VAL A 58 24.49 22.12 -46.26
C VAL A 58 24.95 20.90 -45.48
N ASP A 59 26.23 20.54 -45.54
CA ASP A 59 26.80 19.42 -44.79
C ASP A 59 26.60 19.58 -43.28
N ARG A 60 26.82 20.79 -42.74
CA ARG A 60 26.57 21.11 -41.32
C ARG A 60 25.08 21.09 -40.96
N LEU A 61 24.22 21.49 -41.89
CA LEU A 61 22.77 21.42 -41.71
C LEU A 61 22.32 19.96 -41.65
N GLU A 62 22.83 19.11 -42.54
CA GLU A 62 22.56 17.66 -42.54
C GLU A 62 23.06 17.01 -41.24
N GLU A 63 24.29 17.29 -40.82
CA GLU A 63 24.85 16.82 -39.54
C GLU A 63 23.96 17.25 -38.35
N LYS A 64 23.54 18.52 -38.32
CA LYS A 64 22.65 19.02 -37.26
C LYS A 64 21.24 18.43 -37.33
N MET A 65 20.72 18.11 -38.50
CA MET A 65 19.44 17.44 -38.66
C MET A 65 19.51 16.00 -38.14
N ASP A 66 20.60 15.28 -38.41
CA ASP A 66 20.80 13.93 -37.91
C ASP A 66 21.06 13.90 -36.40
N GLU A 67 21.84 14.84 -35.87
CA GLU A 67 22.00 15.01 -34.42
C GLU A 67 20.65 15.32 -33.75
N ASN A 68 19.82 16.17 -34.35
CA ASN A 68 18.47 16.48 -33.84
C ASN A 68 17.55 15.24 -33.86
N ARG A 69 17.64 14.41 -34.90
CA ARG A 69 16.87 13.15 -34.98
C ARG A 69 17.28 12.18 -33.88
N THR A 70 18.58 12.01 -33.65
CA THR A 70 19.10 11.14 -32.57
C THR A 70 18.66 11.65 -31.21
N LEU A 71 18.83 12.95 -30.93
CA LEU A 71 18.41 13.54 -29.66
C LEU A 71 16.90 13.44 -29.43
N ARG A 72 16.07 13.53 -30.49
CA ARG A 72 14.63 13.30 -30.37
C ARG A 72 14.30 11.85 -30.05
N ALA A 73 14.97 10.90 -30.69
CA ALA A 73 14.78 9.49 -30.40
C ALA A 73 15.18 9.16 -28.95
N GLU A 74 16.33 9.67 -28.49
CA GLU A 74 16.76 9.54 -27.09
C GLU A 74 15.77 10.20 -26.11
N PHE A 75 15.22 11.37 -26.46
CA PHE A 75 14.21 12.04 -25.65
C PHE A 75 12.92 11.21 -25.54
N GLU A 76 12.44 10.67 -26.65
CA GLU A 76 11.26 9.80 -26.69
C GLU A 76 11.48 8.51 -25.88
N GLU A 77 12.67 7.91 -25.96
CA GLU A 77 13.06 6.75 -25.16
C GLU A 77 13.07 7.07 -23.66
N LEU A 78 13.69 8.18 -23.26
CA LEU A 78 13.73 8.64 -21.87
C LEU A 78 12.33 9.01 -21.34
N GLU A 79 11.47 9.59 -22.18
CA GLU A 79 10.09 9.90 -21.80
C GLU A 79 9.27 8.62 -21.58
N ALA A 80 9.46 7.61 -22.42
CA ALA A 80 8.86 6.29 -22.25
C ALA A 80 9.34 5.60 -20.97
N GLU A 81 10.67 5.56 -20.74
CA GLU A 81 11.26 4.99 -19.52
C GLU A 81 10.77 5.72 -18.27
N ASN A 82 10.71 7.06 -18.29
CA ASN A 82 10.20 7.83 -17.16
C ASN A 82 8.73 7.49 -16.84
N THR A 83 7.93 7.27 -17.88
CA THR A 83 6.52 6.90 -17.74
C THR A 83 6.38 5.51 -17.12
N GLU A 84 7.14 4.53 -17.60
CA GLU A 84 7.17 3.17 -17.03
C GLU A 84 7.61 3.18 -15.56
N LEU A 85 8.73 3.86 -15.25
CA LEU A 85 9.24 3.98 -13.88
C LEU A 85 8.22 4.65 -12.95
N LYS A 86 7.45 5.61 -13.45
CA LYS A 86 6.40 6.26 -12.68
C LYS A 86 5.24 5.31 -12.38
N GLU A 87 4.84 4.48 -13.33
CA GLU A 87 3.82 3.45 -13.13
C GLU A 87 4.26 2.40 -12.12
N ASP A 88 5.51 1.94 -12.22
CA ASP A 88 6.12 1.01 -11.26
C ASP A 88 6.14 1.58 -9.84
N LEU A 89 6.57 2.85 -9.71
CA LEU A 89 6.61 3.53 -8.43
C LEU A 89 5.22 3.71 -7.82
N LEU A 90 4.21 4.00 -8.64
CA LEU A 90 2.81 4.07 -8.17
C LEU A 90 2.32 2.71 -7.69
N THR A 91 2.61 1.65 -8.44
CA THR A 91 2.25 0.27 -8.09
C THR A 91 2.90 -0.16 -6.78
N TYR A 92 4.20 0.11 -6.62
CA TYR A 92 4.93 -0.20 -5.39
C TYR A 92 4.38 0.55 -4.17
N ARG A 93 4.04 1.84 -4.33
CA ARG A 93 3.40 2.62 -3.26
C ARG A 93 2.05 2.05 -2.85
N GLN A 94 1.24 1.64 -3.83
CA GLN A 94 -0.06 1.04 -3.57
C GLN A 94 0.10 -0.27 -2.78
N GLN A 95 1.00 -1.15 -3.21
CA GLN A 95 1.31 -2.40 -2.51
C GLN A 95 1.81 -2.16 -1.08
N THR A 96 2.64 -1.14 -0.89
CA THR A 96 3.14 -0.75 0.44
C THR A 96 1.99 -0.32 1.35
N LEU A 97 1.10 0.55 0.85
CA LEU A 97 -0.07 1.02 1.61
C LEU A 97 -1.03 -0.13 1.96
N GLU A 98 -1.29 -1.04 1.03
CA GLU A 98 -2.13 -2.22 1.28
C GLU A 98 -1.51 -3.14 2.33
N THR A 99 -0.18 -3.32 2.29
CA THR A 99 0.55 -4.10 3.29
C THR A 99 0.49 -3.44 4.67
N GLU A 100 0.71 -2.13 4.76
CA GLU A 100 0.60 -1.38 6.01
C GLU A 100 -0.81 -1.46 6.60
N GLN A 101 -1.85 -1.26 5.78
CA GLN A 101 -3.24 -1.38 6.21
C GLN A 101 -3.56 -2.80 6.71
N TYR A 102 -3.06 -3.81 6.01
CA TYR A 102 -3.22 -5.21 6.40
C TYR A 102 -2.57 -5.49 7.76
N VAL A 103 -1.31 -5.08 7.95
CA VAL A 103 -0.58 -5.26 9.22
C VAL A 103 -1.28 -4.53 10.37
N ASN A 104 -1.73 -3.30 10.14
CA ASN A 104 -2.45 -2.53 11.16
C ASN A 104 -3.74 -3.22 11.58
N ARG A 105 -4.56 -3.67 10.61
CA ARG A 105 -5.79 -4.41 10.90
C ARG A 105 -5.50 -5.71 11.65
N LEU A 106 -4.48 -6.47 11.23
CA LEU A 106 -4.09 -7.70 11.93
C LEU A 106 -3.69 -7.43 13.40
N LEU A 107 -2.97 -6.34 13.68
CA LEU A 107 -2.60 -5.97 15.04
C LEU A 107 -3.80 -5.54 15.88
N GLU A 108 -4.74 -4.80 15.30
CA GLU A 108 -6.00 -4.42 15.96
C GLU A 108 -6.84 -5.65 16.28
N THR A 109 -7.11 -6.50 15.29
CA THR A 109 -7.83 -7.76 15.46
C THR A 109 -7.16 -8.66 16.49
N ARG A 110 -5.83 -8.72 16.51
CA ARG A 110 -5.10 -9.52 17.51
C ARG A 110 -5.38 -9.05 18.94
N ILE A 111 -5.40 -7.74 19.17
CA ILE A 111 -5.68 -7.19 20.50
C ILE A 111 -7.12 -7.53 20.92
N GLU A 112 -8.07 -7.39 19.99
CA GLU A 112 -9.47 -7.76 20.21
C GLU A 112 -9.61 -9.24 20.56
N ILE A 113 -8.97 -10.13 19.78
CA ILE A 113 -8.97 -11.58 20.05
C ILE A 113 -8.36 -11.89 21.41
N ASP A 114 -7.22 -11.30 21.77
CA ASP A 114 -6.59 -11.53 23.09
C ASP A 114 -7.50 -11.08 24.25
N ASP A 115 -8.25 -9.98 24.08
CA ASP A 115 -9.20 -9.50 25.07
C ASP A 115 -10.47 -10.39 25.12
N THR A 116 -10.99 -10.83 23.98
CA THR A 116 -12.10 -11.80 23.88
C THR A 116 -11.72 -13.12 24.53
N VAL A 117 -10.53 -13.65 24.25
CA VAL A 117 -10.00 -14.89 24.85
C VAL A 117 -9.92 -14.74 26.38
N ARG A 118 -9.42 -13.60 26.87
CA ARG A 118 -9.36 -13.33 28.31
C ARG A 118 -10.75 -13.34 28.93
N ALA A 119 -11.70 -12.61 28.35
CA ALA A 119 -13.07 -12.56 28.83
C ALA A 119 -13.73 -13.96 28.81
N PHE A 120 -13.51 -14.74 27.74
CA PHE A 120 -14.04 -16.07 27.57
C PHE A 120 -13.54 -17.05 28.65
N PHE A 121 -12.23 -17.06 28.92
CA PHE A 121 -11.66 -17.90 29.99
C PHE A 121 -12.08 -17.44 31.39
N MET A 122 -12.24 -16.12 31.61
CA MET A 122 -12.78 -15.60 32.86
C MET A 122 -14.24 -16.01 33.05
N ALA A 123 -15.07 -15.93 32.02
CA ALA A 123 -16.46 -16.38 32.07
C ALA A 123 -16.57 -17.89 32.38
N MET A 124 -15.67 -18.72 31.83
CA MET A 124 -15.57 -20.15 32.20
C MET A 124 -15.17 -20.34 33.67
N HIS A 125 -14.17 -19.60 34.15
CA HIS A 125 -13.72 -19.67 35.54
C HIS A 125 -14.82 -19.24 36.53
N GLU A 126 -15.55 -18.18 36.21
CA GLU A 126 -16.63 -17.62 37.02
C GLU A 126 -17.97 -18.36 36.84
N ARG A 127 -18.04 -19.32 35.90
CA ARG A 127 -19.26 -20.05 35.53
C ARG A 127 -20.39 -19.11 35.04
N ASN A 128 -20.03 -18.03 34.35
CA ASN A 128 -20.99 -17.09 33.79
C ASN A 128 -21.58 -17.62 32.48
N LEU A 129 -22.57 -18.51 32.58
CA LEU A 129 -23.16 -19.19 31.42
C LEU A 129 -23.78 -18.23 30.41
N ALA A 130 -24.37 -17.12 30.87
CA ALA A 130 -25.02 -16.14 30.00
C ALA A 130 -24.02 -15.35 29.16
N GLU A 131 -22.81 -15.12 29.69
CA GLU A 131 -21.73 -14.47 28.95
C GLU A 131 -21.08 -15.47 27.99
N LEU A 132 -20.86 -16.72 28.41
CA LEU A 132 -20.36 -17.77 27.51
C LEU A 132 -21.26 -17.94 26.28
N ASP A 133 -22.58 -18.00 26.49
CA ASP A 133 -23.58 -18.14 25.41
C ASP A 133 -23.53 -16.97 24.41
N GLN A 134 -23.20 -15.76 24.88
CA GLN A 134 -23.05 -14.57 24.01
C GLN A 134 -21.72 -14.54 23.27
N MET A 135 -20.70 -15.20 23.81
CA MET A 135 -19.34 -15.20 23.27
C MET A 135 -19.07 -16.39 22.35
N THR A 136 -20.02 -17.32 22.22
CA THR A 136 -19.89 -18.52 21.41
C THR A 136 -20.87 -18.53 20.24
N SER A 137 -20.49 -19.12 19.12
CA SER A 137 -21.39 -19.33 17.99
C SER A 137 -22.40 -20.45 18.26
N ASP A 138 -23.39 -20.57 17.38
CA ASP A 138 -24.39 -21.65 17.39
C ASP A 138 -23.77 -23.07 17.32
N ARG A 139 -22.48 -23.20 16.98
CA ARG A 139 -21.77 -24.48 16.99
C ARG A 139 -21.40 -24.95 18.38
N ILE A 140 -21.44 -24.08 19.39
CA ILE A 140 -21.06 -24.43 20.76
C ILE A 140 -22.28 -24.31 21.65
N THR A 141 -22.63 -25.42 22.29
CA THR A 141 -23.65 -25.43 23.35
C THR A 141 -22.97 -25.42 24.71
N VAL A 142 -23.31 -24.45 25.56
CA VAL A 142 -22.81 -24.34 26.93
C VAL A 142 -23.61 -25.25 27.87
N ASP A 143 -22.96 -26.26 28.45
CA ASP A 143 -23.56 -27.13 29.46
C ASP A 143 -23.05 -26.78 30.86
N GLY A 144 -23.85 -25.98 31.57
CA GLY A 144 -23.52 -25.54 32.93
C GLY A 144 -23.62 -26.64 34.01
N GLU A 145 -24.39 -27.71 33.78
CA GLU A 145 -24.50 -28.80 34.76
C GLU A 145 -23.24 -29.67 34.75
N ARG A 146 -22.66 -29.87 33.57
CA ARG A 146 -21.44 -30.67 33.35
C ARG A 146 -20.16 -29.84 33.26
N GLU A 147 -20.25 -28.51 33.38
CA GLU A 147 -19.14 -27.57 33.24
C GLU A 147 -18.32 -27.81 31.96
N LEU A 148 -19.01 -27.97 30.83
CA LEU A 148 -18.39 -28.22 29.53
C LEU A 148 -19.07 -27.46 28.39
N LEU A 149 -18.31 -27.26 27.33
CA LEU A 149 -18.76 -26.76 26.03
C LEU A 149 -18.88 -27.96 25.10
N VAL A 150 -20.04 -28.13 24.47
CA VAL A 150 -20.24 -29.13 23.41
C VAL A 150 -20.09 -28.44 22.07
N VAL A 151 -19.04 -28.79 21.33
CA VAL A 151 -18.78 -28.27 19.99
C VAL A 151 -19.33 -29.25 18.97
N THR A 152 -20.34 -28.82 18.21
CA THR A 152 -20.95 -29.60 17.13
C THR A 152 -20.07 -29.56 15.89
N GLY A 153 -19.74 -30.75 15.39
CA GLY A 153 -18.98 -30.93 14.16
C GLY A 153 -19.73 -30.41 12.93
N GLN A 154 -19.01 -29.87 11.94
CA GLN A 154 -19.57 -29.52 10.63
C GLN A 154 -19.33 -30.64 9.62
N GLY A 155 -20.42 -31.11 8.99
CA GLY A 155 -20.36 -32.06 7.87
C GLY A 155 -20.73 -33.50 8.25
N ALA A 156 -20.49 -34.43 7.32
CA ALA A 156 -20.96 -35.81 7.42
C ALA A 156 -20.07 -36.73 8.28
N GLU A 157 -18.87 -36.29 8.68
CA GLU A 157 -17.87 -37.11 9.38
C GLU A 157 -17.36 -36.51 10.70
N GLU A 158 -17.86 -35.35 11.13
CA GLU A 158 -17.39 -34.76 12.38
C GLU A 158 -18.24 -35.18 13.59
N THR A 159 -17.58 -35.82 14.56
CA THR A 159 -18.15 -36.14 15.87
C THR A 159 -18.16 -34.92 16.78
N ASP A 160 -19.22 -34.76 17.55
CA ASP A 160 -19.30 -33.79 18.65
C ASP A 160 -18.08 -33.92 19.58
N ARG A 161 -17.52 -32.78 19.96
CA ARG A 161 -16.38 -32.69 20.89
C ARG A 161 -16.81 -31.96 22.14
N SER A 162 -16.25 -32.34 23.28
CA SER A 162 -16.48 -31.66 24.54
C SER A 162 -15.21 -30.98 25.03
N PHE A 163 -15.32 -29.72 25.44
CA PHE A 163 -14.24 -28.98 26.08
C PHE A 163 -14.66 -28.63 27.52
N HIS A 164 -13.91 -29.10 28.50
CA HIS A 164 -14.21 -28.81 29.91
C HIS A 164 -13.81 -27.37 30.25
N PHE A 165 -14.58 -26.72 31.12
CA PHE A 165 -14.23 -25.38 31.59
C PHE A 165 -12.83 -25.39 32.20
N LEU A 166 -11.97 -24.52 31.68
CA LEU A 166 -10.63 -24.35 32.21
C LEU A 166 -10.67 -23.44 33.42
N GLN A 167 -10.14 -23.92 34.54
CA GLN A 167 -9.94 -23.10 35.72
C GLN A 167 -8.62 -22.36 35.60
N VAL A 168 -8.66 -21.02 35.63
CA VAL A 168 -7.47 -20.17 35.48
C VAL A 168 -6.38 -20.50 36.52
N ASP A 169 -6.76 -20.97 37.70
CA ASP A 169 -5.81 -21.38 38.76
C ASP A 169 -4.95 -22.61 38.40
N THR A 170 -5.27 -23.31 37.31
CA THR A 170 -4.53 -24.51 36.86
C THR A 170 -3.30 -24.20 36.02
N PHE A 171 -3.12 -22.95 35.59
CA PHE A 171 -1.97 -22.49 34.83
C PHE A 171 -1.51 -21.10 35.28
N ILE A 172 -0.21 -20.83 35.18
CA ILE A 172 0.37 -19.55 35.61
C ILE A 172 0.37 -18.53 34.47
N SER A 173 0.48 -19.00 33.22
CA SER A 173 0.52 -18.14 32.06
C SER A 173 -0.13 -18.82 30.86
N MET A 174 -0.89 -18.03 30.11
CA MET A 174 -1.37 -18.39 28.78
C MET A 174 -0.67 -17.50 27.76
N ARG A 175 -0.11 -18.10 26.70
CA ARG A 175 0.59 -17.34 25.65
C ARG A 175 0.23 -17.87 24.28
N GLN A 176 0.08 -16.95 23.34
CA GLN A 176 -0.11 -17.27 21.95
C GLN A 176 1.15 -17.94 21.36
N ILE A 177 0.97 -19.10 20.73
CA ILE A 177 2.01 -19.89 20.06
C ILE A 177 1.93 -19.68 18.55
N ASN A 178 0.71 -19.75 18.01
CA ASN A 178 0.45 -19.60 16.58
C ASN A 178 -0.82 -18.79 16.35
N MET A 179 -0.91 -18.10 15.23
CA MET A 179 -2.14 -17.53 14.71
C MET A 179 -2.17 -17.59 13.21
N ASP A 180 -3.38 -17.68 12.68
CA ASP A 180 -3.68 -17.49 11.28
C ASP A 180 -4.94 -16.64 11.15
N TYR A 181 -4.91 -15.67 10.26
CA TYR A 181 -6.02 -14.74 10.05
C TYR A 181 -6.40 -14.73 8.58
N ASP A 182 -7.60 -15.24 8.29
CA ASP A 182 -8.18 -15.15 6.96
C ASP A 182 -9.10 -13.91 6.88
N ARG A 183 -8.60 -12.89 6.19
CA ARG A 183 -9.31 -11.63 5.97
C ARG A 183 -10.49 -11.74 4.99
N ASN A 184 -10.56 -12.82 4.20
CA ASN A 184 -11.61 -12.95 3.18
C ASN A 184 -12.89 -13.54 3.79
N ASP A 185 -12.71 -14.42 4.78
CA ASP A 185 -13.78 -15.13 5.46
C ASP A 185 -14.04 -14.60 6.89
N ASP A 186 -13.35 -13.51 7.28
CA ASP A 186 -13.36 -12.93 8.63
C ASP A 186 -13.23 -14.01 9.72
N TYR A 187 -12.18 -14.80 9.57
CA TYR A 187 -11.91 -16.00 10.37
C TYR A 187 -10.53 -15.89 11.03
N PHE A 188 -10.47 -16.16 12.33
CA PHE A 188 -9.23 -16.08 13.11
C PHE A 188 -8.97 -17.39 13.84
N HIS A 189 -7.84 -18.01 13.54
CA HIS A 189 -7.37 -19.21 14.21
C HIS A 189 -6.21 -18.85 15.14
N VAL A 190 -6.25 -19.35 16.37
CA VAL A 190 -5.20 -19.08 17.35
C VAL A 190 -4.94 -20.30 18.22
N VAL A 191 -3.67 -20.54 18.51
CA VAL A 191 -3.23 -21.60 19.43
C VAL A 191 -2.57 -20.95 20.63
N TYR A 192 -3.13 -21.19 21.81
CA TYR A 192 -2.57 -20.77 23.08
C TYR A 192 -1.87 -21.94 23.78
N GLY A 193 -0.65 -21.70 24.27
CA GLY A 193 0.03 -22.55 25.22
C GLY A 193 -0.34 -22.18 26.64
N LEU A 194 -0.67 -23.19 27.44
CA LEU A 194 -0.86 -23.08 28.89
C LEU A 194 0.41 -23.53 29.59
N TYR A 195 0.97 -22.67 30.43
CA TYR A 195 2.25 -22.86 31.07
C TYR A 195 2.11 -22.91 32.59
N ASN A 196 2.82 -23.86 33.19
CA ASN A 196 3.01 -23.99 34.62
C ASN A 196 4.48 -23.80 34.99
N LEU A 197 4.70 -23.43 36.26
CA LEU A 197 6.02 -23.35 36.86
C LEU A 197 6.22 -24.61 37.68
N GLU A 198 7.11 -25.48 37.24
CA GLU A 198 7.49 -26.69 37.94
C GLU A 198 9.01 -26.69 38.08
N GLU A 199 9.50 -26.84 39.32
CA GLU A 199 10.95 -26.89 39.63
C GLU A 199 11.77 -25.74 39.00
N GLU A 200 11.25 -24.51 39.07
CA GLU A 200 11.88 -23.30 38.49
C GLU A 200 11.94 -23.25 36.94
N ALA A 201 11.31 -24.18 36.24
CA ALA A 201 11.19 -24.18 34.78
C ALA A 201 9.75 -23.90 34.31
N PHE A 202 9.63 -23.16 33.19
CA PHE A 202 8.36 -22.98 32.50
C PHE A 202 8.08 -24.17 31.60
N ASN A 203 7.13 -25.01 32.00
CA ASN A 203 6.69 -26.16 31.22
C ASN A 203 5.34 -25.88 30.58
N ARG A 204 5.22 -26.18 29.28
CA ARG A 204 3.91 -26.14 28.59
C ARG A 204 3.13 -27.39 28.96
N THR A 205 2.05 -27.22 29.72
CA THR A 205 1.20 -28.32 30.18
C THR A 205 0.19 -28.75 29.12
N ALA A 206 -0.37 -27.78 28.39
CA ALA A 206 -1.36 -28.03 27.34
C ALA A 206 -1.29 -26.95 26.26
N ALA A 207 -1.91 -27.23 25.12
CA ALA A 207 -2.22 -26.23 24.12
C ALA A 207 -3.71 -26.29 23.79
N VAL A 208 -4.30 -25.11 23.60
CA VAL A 208 -5.71 -24.94 23.25
C VAL A 208 -5.76 -24.20 21.92
N GLN A 209 -6.43 -24.80 20.96
CA GLN A 209 -6.76 -24.18 19.68
C GLN A 209 -8.16 -23.58 19.78
N ILE A 210 -8.29 -22.32 19.36
CA ILE A 210 -9.54 -21.58 19.33
C ILE A 210 -9.70 -20.98 17.94
N GLU A 211 -10.91 -21.09 17.41
CA GLU A 211 -11.30 -20.54 16.12
C GLU A 211 -12.39 -19.51 16.38
N PHE A 212 -12.26 -18.35 15.74
CA PHE A 212 -13.19 -17.24 15.86
C PHE A 212 -13.79 -16.88 14.53
N ILE A 213 -15.04 -16.46 14.56
CA ILE A 213 -15.76 -15.86 13.43
C ILE A 213 -16.24 -14.47 13.85
N LEU A 214 -16.38 -13.59 12.88
CA LEU A 214 -16.97 -12.27 13.09
C LEU A 214 -18.49 -12.36 12.94
N ASP A 215 -19.23 -12.13 14.03
CA ASP A 215 -20.69 -12.10 14.06
C ASP A 215 -21.20 -10.75 14.58
N ASP A 216 -22.06 -10.10 13.80
CA ASP A 216 -22.57 -8.74 14.07
C ASP A 216 -21.50 -7.71 14.50
N GLY A 217 -20.28 -7.86 13.95
CA GLY A 217 -19.14 -6.99 14.23
C GLY A 217 -18.37 -7.33 15.51
N ASN A 218 -18.63 -8.47 16.14
CA ASN A 218 -17.90 -8.97 17.31
C ASN A 218 -17.27 -10.32 17.00
N TRP A 219 -16.05 -10.53 17.50
CA TRP A 219 -15.39 -11.84 17.41
C TRP A 219 -15.97 -12.80 18.44
N ILE A 220 -16.56 -13.89 17.98
CA ILE A 220 -17.13 -14.95 18.82
C ILE A 220 -16.41 -16.27 18.58
N VAL A 221 -16.36 -17.13 19.60
CA VAL A 221 -15.71 -18.44 19.56
C VAL A 221 -16.57 -19.42 18.77
N ASP A 222 -16.04 -19.93 17.67
CA ASP A 222 -16.71 -20.90 16.81
C ASP A 222 -16.34 -22.36 17.14
N THR A 223 -15.05 -22.57 17.43
CA THR A 223 -14.51 -23.90 17.78
C THR A 223 -13.48 -23.74 18.90
N ILE A 224 -13.42 -24.73 19.80
CA ILE A 224 -12.34 -24.86 20.79
C ILE A 224 -11.92 -26.32 20.95
N THR A 225 -10.62 -26.60 20.93
CA THR A 225 -10.07 -27.95 21.07
C THR A 225 -8.75 -27.99 21.83
N TYR A 226 -8.49 -29.09 22.54
CA TYR A 226 -7.16 -29.40 23.06
C TYR A 226 -6.27 -29.92 21.93
N GLN A 227 -5.01 -29.49 21.92
CA GLN A 227 -3.97 -29.95 20.99
C GLN A 227 -3.00 -30.94 21.65
#